data_AF-A0A921MNL4-F1
#
_entry.id   AF-A0A921MNL4-F1
#
_cell.length_a   1.000
_cell.length_b   1.000
_cell.length_c   1.000
_cell.angle_alpha   90.00
_cell.angle_beta   90.00
_cell.angle_gamma   90.00
#
_symmetry.space_group_name_H-M   'P 1'
#
loop_
_entity.id
_entity.type
_entity.pdbx_description
1 polymer ?
#
loop_
_entity_poly.entity_id
_entity_poly.type
_entity_poly.pdbx_seq_one_letter_code
_entity_poly.pdbx_strand_id
1 'polypeptide(L)'
;MAYRLSLMKYAEKYGVSRASRKYNKSRSYIYFWKKRWDGTPESLACQSRRPHSHPNQHTEAELKLIRDMRRRNPHLGMVELWHRLRQRGYTRRPESLFRV
;
A
#
# COMPACT_ATOMS: atom_id res chain seq x y z
N MET A 1 -21.53 -1.60 -5.45
CA MET A 1 -21.22 -3.02 -5.16
C MET A 1 -22.21 -4.01 -5.78
N ALA A 2 -23.51 -3.71 -5.84
CA ALA A 2 -24.56 -4.64 -6.33
C ALA A 2 -24.27 -5.30 -7.70
N TYR A 3 -23.70 -4.56 -8.66
CA TYR A 3 -23.32 -5.12 -9.97
C TYR A 3 -22.27 -6.22 -9.87
N ARG A 4 -21.18 -6.00 -9.12
CA ARG A 4 -20.12 -7.01 -8.98
C ARG A 4 -20.64 -8.22 -8.22
N LEU A 5 -21.47 -8.01 -7.19
CA LEU A 5 -22.08 -9.09 -6.44
C LEU A 5 -23.01 -9.94 -7.32
N SER A 6 -23.85 -9.32 -8.14
CA SER A 6 -24.74 -10.06 -9.04
C SER A 6 -23.97 -10.82 -10.12
N LEU A 7 -22.91 -10.23 -10.67
CA LEU A 7 -21.96 -10.88 -11.58
C LEU A 7 -21.34 -12.12 -10.93
N MET A 8 -20.86 -12.00 -9.69
CA MET A 8 -20.22 -13.10 -8.96
C MET A 8 -21.21 -14.23 -8.63
N LYS A 9 -22.39 -13.90 -8.07
CA LYS A 9 -23.47 -14.88 -7.82
C LYS A 9 -23.90 -15.60 -9.10
N TYR A 10 -23.98 -14.89 -10.23
CA TYR A 10 -24.31 -15.49 -11.51
C TYR A 10 -23.19 -16.39 -12.04
N ALA A 11 -21.93 -15.99 -11.88
CA ALA A 11 -20.77 -16.80 -12.27
C ALA A 11 -20.62 -18.07 -11.41
N GLU A 12 -21.03 -18.03 -10.14
CA GLU A 12 -21.09 -19.20 -9.26
C GLU A 12 -22.19 -20.17 -9.69
N LYS A 13 -23.40 -19.67 -9.98
CA LYS A 13 -24.54 -20.50 -10.38
C LYS A 13 -24.41 -21.11 -11.79
N TYR A 14 -23.87 -20.36 -12.76
CA TYR A 14 -23.92 -20.73 -14.18
C TYR A 14 -22.54 -20.85 -14.85
N GLY A 15 -21.46 -20.58 -14.11
CA GLY A 15 -20.09 -20.60 -14.61
C GLY A 15 -19.65 -19.31 -15.31
N VAL A 16 -18.33 -19.14 -15.39
CA VAL A 16 -17.67 -17.92 -15.90
C VAL A 16 -17.97 -17.66 -17.38
N SER A 17 -18.06 -18.71 -18.22
CA SER A 17 -18.32 -18.55 -19.66
C SER A 17 -19.70 -17.96 -19.96
N ARG A 18 -20.73 -18.35 -19.19
CA ARG A 18 -22.08 -17.77 -19.33
C ARG A 18 -22.13 -16.37 -18.74
N ALA A 19 -21.48 -16.14 -17.61
CA ALA A 19 -21.39 -14.82 -16.99
C ALA A 19 -20.70 -13.80 -17.91
N SER A 20 -19.62 -14.21 -18.59
CA SER A 20 -18.88 -13.38 -19.54
C SER A 20 -19.76 -12.86 -20.67
N ARG A 21 -20.55 -13.76 -21.29
CA ARG A 21 -21.50 -13.40 -22.35
C ARG A 21 -22.63 -12.51 -21.85
N LYS A 22 -23.23 -12.86 -20.70
CA LYS A 22 -24.38 -12.13 -20.14
C LYS A 22 -24.02 -10.70 -19.72
N TYR A 23 -22.87 -10.52 -19.07
CA TYR A 23 -22.48 -9.23 -18.49
C TYR A 23 -21.51 -8.44 -19.37
N ASN A 24 -21.18 -8.96 -20.56
CA ASN A 24 -20.17 -8.39 -21.47
C ASN A 24 -18.85 -8.04 -20.75
N LYS A 25 -18.32 -9.00 -20.00
CA LYS A 25 -17.03 -8.88 -19.30
C LYS A 25 -16.12 -10.02 -19.69
N SER A 26 -14.82 -9.71 -19.83
CA SER A 26 -13.82 -10.72 -20.12
C SER A 26 -13.77 -11.77 -19.00
N ARG A 27 -13.41 -12.99 -19.37
CA ARG A 27 -13.19 -14.08 -18.39
C ARG A 27 -12.12 -13.68 -17.38
N SER A 28 -11.08 -12.96 -17.80
CA SER A 28 -10.01 -12.46 -16.93
C SER A 28 -10.53 -11.52 -15.83
N TYR A 29 -11.44 -10.60 -16.17
CA TYR A 29 -12.09 -9.73 -15.18
C TYR A 29 -12.89 -10.53 -14.15
N ILE A 30 -13.62 -11.55 -14.59
CA ILE A 30 -14.43 -12.38 -13.70
C ILE A 30 -13.54 -13.22 -12.78
N TYR A 31 -12.47 -13.84 -13.30
CA TYR A 31 -11.52 -14.58 -12.46
C TYR A 31 -10.77 -13.68 -11.47
N PHE A 32 -10.42 -12.46 -11.87
CA PHE A 32 -9.82 -11.46 -10.98
C PHE A 32 -10.72 -11.21 -9.76
N TRP A 33 -12.01 -10.94 -9.97
CA TRP A 33 -12.95 -10.73 -8.88
C TRP A 33 -13.27 -12.00 -8.12
N LYS A 34 -13.38 -13.15 -8.80
CA LYS A 34 -13.61 -14.44 -8.15
C LYS A 34 -12.48 -14.81 -7.19
N LYS A 35 -11.22 -14.49 -7.51
CA LYS A 35 -10.06 -14.70 -6.61
C LYS A 35 -10.14 -13.84 -5.35
N ARG A 36 -10.76 -12.66 -5.45
CA ARG A 36 -10.86 -11.67 -4.37
C ARG A 36 -12.12 -11.84 -3.50
N TRP A 37 -13.15 -12.49 -4.03
CA TRP A 37 -14.45 -12.61 -3.40
C TRP A 37 -14.47 -13.75 -2.36
N ASP A 38 -14.75 -13.41 -1.12
CA ASP A 38 -14.89 -14.31 0.03
C ASP A 38 -16.37 -14.64 0.37
N GLY A 39 -17.30 -14.25 -0.52
CA GLY A 39 -18.75 -14.36 -0.30
C GLY A 39 -19.39 -13.07 0.21
N THR A 40 -18.61 -12.13 0.76
CA THR A 40 -19.10 -10.85 1.27
C THR A 40 -19.14 -9.76 0.17
N PRO A 41 -20.08 -8.81 0.21
CA PRO A 41 -20.07 -7.66 -0.69
C PRO A 41 -18.86 -6.73 -0.52
N GLU A 42 -18.28 -6.70 0.68
CA GLU A 42 -17.17 -5.83 1.08
C GLU A 42 -15.87 -6.22 0.36
N SER A 43 -15.62 -7.52 0.19
CA SER A 43 -14.43 -8.00 -0.54
C SER A 43 -14.40 -7.55 -2.00
N LEU A 44 -15.57 -7.25 -2.61
CA LEU A 44 -15.71 -6.72 -3.96
C LEU A 44 -15.50 -5.20 -4.08
N ALA A 45 -15.15 -4.53 -2.98
CA ALA A 45 -14.75 -3.12 -2.99
C ALA A 45 -13.46 -2.90 -3.81
N CYS A 46 -13.23 -1.67 -4.27
CA CYS A 46 -11.92 -1.31 -4.82
C CYS A 46 -10.93 -1.14 -3.66
N GLN A 47 -9.78 -1.80 -3.72
CA GLN A 47 -8.66 -1.46 -2.83
C GLN A 47 -8.04 -0.13 -3.27
N SER A 48 -7.36 0.52 -2.34
CA SER A 48 -6.51 1.67 -2.66
C SER A 48 -5.50 1.29 -3.74
N ARG A 49 -5.31 2.20 -4.70
CA ARG A 49 -4.31 2.08 -5.77
C ARG A 49 -3.04 2.87 -5.45
N ARG A 50 -2.97 3.45 -4.25
CA ARG A 50 -1.81 4.24 -3.82
C ARG A 50 -0.60 3.32 -3.65
N PRO A 51 0.58 3.69 -4.17
CA PRO A 51 1.80 2.93 -3.91
C PRO A 51 2.06 2.83 -2.40
N HIS A 52 2.40 1.63 -1.93
CA HIS A 52 2.69 1.37 -0.52
C HIS A 52 4.06 1.89 -0.09
N SER A 53 5.00 1.94 -1.03
CA SER A 53 6.37 2.39 -0.78
C SER A 53 6.98 3.04 -2.00
N HIS A 54 8.07 3.78 -1.79
CA HIS A 54 8.92 4.31 -2.86
C HIS A 54 10.40 4.08 -2.53
N PRO A 55 11.29 3.96 -3.53
CA PRO A 55 12.72 3.62 -3.30
C PRO A 55 13.45 4.60 -2.37
N ASN A 56 13.03 5.86 -2.40
CA ASN A 56 13.61 6.93 -1.58
C ASN A 56 12.96 7.10 -0.21
N GLN A 57 12.09 6.16 0.21
CA GLN A 57 11.41 6.23 1.51
C GLN A 57 12.41 5.84 2.61
N HIS A 58 12.32 6.53 3.76
CA HIS A 58 13.07 6.10 4.94
C HIS A 58 12.68 4.69 5.35
N THR A 59 13.71 3.90 5.61
CA THR A 59 13.56 2.60 6.23
C THR A 59 13.16 2.77 7.69
N GLU A 60 12.54 1.74 8.25
CA GLU A 60 12.12 1.77 9.65
C GLU A 60 13.32 1.91 10.61
N ALA A 61 14.47 1.35 10.24
CA ALA A 61 15.73 1.49 10.98
C ALA A 61 16.23 2.95 11.00
N GLU A 62 16.21 3.64 9.85
CA GLU A 62 16.56 5.07 9.76
C GLU A 62 15.62 5.92 10.62
N LEU A 63 14.30 5.68 10.54
CA LEU A 63 13.31 6.41 11.33
C LEU A 63 13.50 6.17 12.83
N LYS A 64 13.79 4.93 13.24
CA LYS A 64 14.09 4.59 14.63
C LYS A 64 15.32 5.34 15.13
N LEU A 65 16.40 5.36 14.35
CA LEU A 65 17.62 6.08 14.70
C LEU A 65 17.37 7.59 14.87
N ILE A 66 16.61 8.20 13.95
CA ILE A 66 16.23 9.63 14.03
C ILE A 66 15.43 9.91 15.30
N ARG A 67 14.39 9.11 15.57
CA ARG A 67 13.54 9.26 16.76
C ARG A 67 14.34 9.12 18.06
N ASP A 68 15.19 8.09 18.13
CA ASP A 68 16.00 7.81 19.32
C ASP A 68 17.02 8.91 19.63
N MET A 69 17.57 9.55 18.60
CA MET A 69 18.51 10.66 18.76
C MET A 69 17.82 11.96 19.15
N ARG A 70 16.67 12.28 18.53
CA ARG A 70 15.85 13.43 18.92
C ARG A 70 15.36 13.33 20.36
N ARG A 71 14.91 12.14 20.77
CA ARG A 71 14.47 11.88 22.15
C ARG A 71 15.57 12.15 23.18
N ARG A 72 16.82 11.79 22.86
CA ARG A 72 17.98 11.98 23.75
C ARG A 72 18.53 13.41 23.73
N ASN A 73 18.31 14.18 22.66
CA ASN A 73 18.85 15.52 22.48
C ASN A 73 17.77 16.46 21.88
N PRO A 74 16.79 16.91 22.68
CA PRO A 74 15.63 17.66 22.16
C PRO A 74 15.98 19.05 21.61
N HIS A 75 17.07 19.67 22.09
CA HIS A 75 17.52 21.00 21.65
C HIS A 75 18.49 20.97 20.45
N LEU A 76 18.77 19.78 19.91
CA LEU A 76 19.76 19.62 18.83
C LEU A 76 19.24 20.21 17.51
N GLY A 77 20.03 21.09 16.91
CA GLY A 77 19.72 21.64 15.59
C GLY A 77 19.69 20.57 14.50
N MET A 78 18.88 20.79 13.45
CA MET A 78 18.66 19.78 12.40
C MET A 78 19.95 19.41 11.64
N VAL A 79 20.81 20.39 11.37
CA VAL A 79 22.09 20.19 10.66
C VAL A 79 23.06 19.36 11.51
N GLU A 80 23.10 19.63 12.82
CA GLU A 80 23.95 18.89 13.74
C GLU A 80 23.43 17.46 13.96
N LEU A 81 22.11 17.30 14.06
CA LEU A 81 21.45 15.99 14.09
C LEU A 81 21.83 15.17 12.85
N TRP A 82 21.75 15.77 11.66
CA TRP A 82 22.17 15.10 10.42
C TRP A 82 23.63 14.66 10.45
N HIS A 83 24.55 15.54 10.89
CA HIS A 83 25.96 15.22 10.96
C HIS A 83 26.22 14.00 11.88
N ARG A 84 25.60 13.99 13.07
CA ARG A 84 25.71 12.86 14.02
C ARG A 84 25.03 11.58 13.49
N LEU A 85 23.94 11.70 12.74
CA LEU A 85 23.30 10.56 12.07
C LEU A 85 24.24 9.97 11.01
N ARG A 86 24.94 10.82 10.25
CA ARG A 86 25.87 10.40 9.20
C ARG A 86 27.05 9.61 9.77
N GLN A 87 27.57 10.04 10.92
CA GLN A 87 28.59 9.28 11.67
C GLN A 87 28.11 7.89 12.11
N ARG A 88 26.80 7.68 12.24
CA ARG A 88 26.18 6.40 12.61
C ARG A 88 25.67 5.60 11.39
N GLY A 89 26.10 5.94 10.18
CA GLY A 89 25.78 5.22 8.95
C GLY A 89 24.52 5.69 8.22
N TYR A 90 23.92 6.84 8.59
CA TYR A 90 22.84 7.45 7.82
C TYR A 90 23.38 8.05 6.51
N THR A 91 22.87 7.60 5.37
CA THR A 91 23.42 7.97 4.05
C THR A 91 22.62 9.06 3.35
N ARG A 92 21.43 9.41 3.84
CA ARG A 92 20.53 10.35 3.13
C ARG A 92 20.94 11.80 3.33
N ARG A 93 20.42 12.64 2.45
CA ARG A 93 20.72 14.08 2.44
C ARG A 93 20.04 14.80 3.62
N PRO A 94 20.55 15.98 4.04
CA PRO A 94 19.94 16.75 5.12
C PRO A 94 18.47 17.09 4.88
N GLU A 95 18.09 17.37 3.62
CA GLU A 95 16.72 17.73 3.25
C GLU A 95 15.73 16.62 3.54
N SER A 96 16.19 15.36 3.51
CA SER A 96 15.36 14.19 3.82
C SER A 96 14.87 14.20 5.27
N LEU A 97 15.59 14.84 6.21
CA LEU A 97 15.19 14.89 7.62
C LEU A 97 13.99 15.81 7.88
N PHE A 98 13.75 16.80 7.03
CA PHE A 98 12.59 17.70 7.16
C PHE A 98 11.27 17.04 6.73
N ARG A 99 11.34 15.84 6.13
CA ARG A 99 10.18 15.06 5.65
C ARG A 99 9.81 13.91 6.60
N VAL A 100 10.54 13.79 7.72
CA VAL A 100 10.38 12.78 8.78
C VAL A 100 9.66 13.39 9.95
#